data_AF-A0A839Q3W0-F1
#
_entry.id   AF-A0A839Q3W0-F1
#
_cell.length_a   1.000
_cell.length_b   1.000
_cell.length_c   1.000
_cell.angle_alpha   90.00
_cell.angle_beta   90.00
_cell.angle_gamma   90.00
#
_symmetry.space_group_name_H-M   'P 1'
#
loop_
_entity.id
_entity.type
_entity.pdbx_description
1 polymer ?
#
loop_
_entity_poly.entity_id
_entity_poly.type
_entity_poly.pdbx_seq_one_letter_code
_entity_poly.pdbx_strand_id
1 'polypeptide(L)'
;MKKSLLVVNTIVGAAVLTVVTAAATLLFLMLSTGEETIRREGLFGGVFFQTREVRPGVTGAEMGVDSIAGIVGVFAIFVVLMLLVQLTFLVLKQYRAGLIAERAHG
;
A
#
# COMPACT_ATOMS: atom_id res chain seq x y z
N MET A 1 -21.12 3.30 -17.59
CA MET A 1 -21.32 3.46 -16.13
C MET A 1 -20.66 2.37 -15.28
N LYS A 2 -20.81 1.06 -15.59
CA LYS A 2 -20.19 -0.02 -14.77
C LYS A 2 -18.65 0.01 -14.75
N LYS A 3 -18.01 0.36 -15.87
CA LYS A 3 -16.53 0.43 -15.97
C LYS A 3 -15.93 1.61 -15.21
N SER A 4 -16.56 2.79 -15.24
CA SER A 4 -16.07 3.99 -14.54
C SER A 4 -16.15 3.85 -13.02
N LEU A 5 -17.22 3.24 -12.50
CA LEU A 5 -17.33 2.92 -11.06
C LEU A 5 -16.27 1.91 -10.60
N LEU A 6 -15.94 0.93 -11.44
CA LEU A 6 -14.87 -0.03 -11.16
C LEU A 6 -13.51 0.66 -11.05
N VAL A 7 -13.17 1.53 -12.00
CA VAL A 7 -11.89 2.26 -11.99
C VAL A 7 -11.80 3.17 -10.76
N VAL A 8 -12.86 3.90 -10.43
CA VAL A 8 -12.89 4.75 -9.22
C VAL A 8 -12.72 3.91 -7.96
N ASN A 9 -13.39 2.77 -7.85
CA ASN A 9 -13.25 1.89 -6.70
C ASN A 9 -11.83 1.31 -6.57
N THR A 10 -11.18 1.00 -7.69
CA THR A 10 -9.77 0.58 -7.71
C THR A 10 -8.83 1.67 -7.22
N ILE A 11 -9.04 2.91 -7.68
CA ILE A 11 -8.24 4.07 -7.26
C ILE A 11 -8.41 4.33 -5.76
N VAL A 12 -9.65 4.34 -5.27
CA VAL A 12 -9.95 4.54 -3.85
C VAL A 12 -9.40 3.39 -3.01
N GLY A 13 -9.58 2.15 -3.46
CA GLY A 13 -9.06 0.97 -2.79
C GLY A 13 -7.53 0.98 -2.69
N ALA A 14 -6.84 1.33 -3.78
CA ALA A 14 -5.39 1.52 -3.79
C ALA A 14 -4.95 2.64 -2.85
N ALA A 15 -5.67 3.77 -2.81
CA ALA A 15 -5.36 4.88 -1.93
C ALA A 15 -5.46 4.49 -0.45
N VAL A 16 -6.53 3.78 -0.07
CA VAL A 16 -6.68 3.25 1.29
C VAL A 16 -5.56 2.27 1.61
N LEU A 17 -5.21 1.37 0.69
CA LEU A 17 -4.12 0.41 0.88
C LEU A 17 -2.76 1.10 1.07
N THR A 18 -2.49 2.16 0.30
CA THR A 18 -1.28 2.98 0.44
C THR A 18 -1.20 3.62 1.82
N VAL A 19 -2.31 4.21 2.30
CA VAL A 19 -2.36 4.83 3.63
C VAL A 19 -2.13 3.78 4.73
N VAL A 20 -2.80 2.63 4.64
CA VAL A 20 -2.63 1.54 5.62
C VAL A 20 -1.18 1.02 5.62
N THR A 21 -0.59 0.85 4.43
CA THR A 21 0.79 0.39 4.30
C THR A 21 1.78 1.42 4.82
N ALA A 22 1.52 2.71 4.59
CA ALA A 22 2.34 3.79 5.13
C ALA A 22 2.28 3.83 6.66
N ALA A 23 1.08 3.72 7.24
CA ALA A 23 0.89 3.63 8.69
C ALA A 23 1.59 2.40 9.27
N ALA A 24 1.43 1.22 8.65
CA ALA A 24 2.10 -0.01 9.08
C ALA A 24 3.63 0.10 9.00
N THR A 25 4.15 0.76 7.96
CA THR A 25 5.59 1.00 7.81
C THR A 25 6.10 1.94 8.89
N LEU A 26 5.38 3.02 9.19
CA LEU A 26 5.73 3.93 10.29
C LEU A 26 5.73 3.22 11.66
N LEU A 27 4.73 2.39 11.94
CA LEU A 27 4.69 1.58 13.16
C LEU A 27 5.86 0.59 13.22
N PHE A 28 6.19 -0.05 12.09
CA PHE A 28 7.34 -0.94 12.00
C PHE A 28 8.66 -0.19 12.25
N LEU A 29 8.84 0.99 11.63
CA LEU A 29 10.02 1.83 11.84
C LEU A 29 10.14 2.22 13.32
N MET A 30 9.06 2.70 13.93
CA MET A 30 9.02 3.07 15.34
C MET A 30 9.39 1.91 16.26
N LEU A 31 8.81 0.72 16.05
CA LEU A 31 9.13 -0.48 16.84
C LEU A 31 10.54 -1.00 16.58
N SER A 32 11.11 -0.75 15.39
CA SER A 32 12.45 -1.23 15.02
C SER A 32 13.59 -0.33 15.49
N THR A 33 13.32 0.92 15.87
CA THR A 33 14.36 1.97 16.02
C THR A 33 15.20 1.82 17.31
N GLY A 34 14.78 1.05 18.32
CA GLY A 34 15.61 0.78 19.50
C GLY A 34 16.06 2.05 20.26
N GLU A 35 17.18 1.98 20.99
CA GLU A 35 17.80 3.12 21.70
C GLU A 35 18.69 4.00 20.80
N GLU A 36 18.87 3.62 19.54
CA GLU A 36 19.75 4.35 18.63
C GLU A 36 19.04 5.59 18.05
N THR A 37 19.71 6.74 18.12
CA THR A 37 19.25 8.03 17.57
C THR A 37 19.48 8.11 16.06
N ILE A 38 18.99 7.10 15.32
CA ILE A 38 19.21 6.96 13.87
C ILE A 38 17.91 7.28 13.12
N ARG A 39 18.02 8.10 12.08
CA ARG A 39 16.94 8.35 11.11
C ARG A 39 16.73 7.10 10.27
N ARG A 40 15.53 6.51 10.35
CA ARG A 40 15.12 5.37 9.51
C ARG A 40 14.08 5.81 8.49
N GLU A 41 14.24 5.32 7.27
CA GLU A 41 13.38 5.65 6.14
C GLU A 41 12.64 4.41 5.64
N GLY A 42 11.39 4.61 5.22
CA GLY A 42 10.51 3.57 4.70
C GLY A 42 9.77 4.05 3.46
N LEU A 43 9.13 3.13 2.74
CA LEU A 43 8.40 3.42 1.49
C LEU A 43 9.26 4.13 0.43
N PHE A 44 10.48 3.63 0.20
CA PHE A 44 11.44 4.22 -0.75
C PHE A 44 11.78 5.69 -0.43
N GLY A 45 12.01 6.01 0.85
CA GLY A 45 12.25 7.38 1.30
C GLY A 45 10.98 8.24 1.36
N GLY A 46 9.80 7.63 1.24
CA GLY A 46 8.54 8.36 1.32
C GLY A 46 8.19 8.80 2.75
N VAL A 47 8.51 7.97 3.74
CA VAL A 47 8.27 8.27 5.16
C VAL A 47 9.56 8.10 5.95
N PHE A 48 9.74 8.95 6.96
CA PHE A 48 10.87 8.86 7.87
C PHE A 48 10.40 8.82 9.33
N PHE A 49 11.21 8.15 10.15
CA PHE A 49 11.09 8.14 11.59
C PHE A 49 12.50 8.37 12.18
N GLN A 50 12.64 9.38 13.02
CA GLN A 50 13.90 9.73 13.66
C GLN A 50 13.72 9.93 15.15
N THR A 51 14.56 9.29 15.95
CA THR A 51 14.69 9.51 17.40
C THR A 51 15.83 10.49 17.64
N ARG A 52 15.56 11.56 18.41
CA ARG A 52 16.57 12.56 18.80
C ARG A 52 16.46 12.83 20.29
N GLU A 53 17.58 12.87 20.99
CA GLU A 53 17.60 13.30 22.39
C GLU A 53 17.31 14.81 22.47
N VAL A 54 16.19 15.17 23.09
CA VAL A 54 15.71 16.57 23.19
C VAL A 54 16.27 17.24 24.45
N ARG A 55 16.48 16.44 25.51
CA ARG A 55 17.11 16.81 26.79
C ARG A 55 17.79 15.58 27.38
N PRO A 56 18.76 15.72 28.32
CA PRO A 56 19.38 14.57 28.97
C PRO A 56 18.33 13.63 29.56
N GLY A 57 18.24 12.40 29.02
CA GLY A 57 17.25 11.40 29.45
C GLY A 57 15.84 11.58 28.87
N VAL A 58 15.64 12.48 27.90
CA VAL A 58 14.36 12.67 27.18
C VAL A 58 14.57 12.42 25.68
N THR A 59 14.13 11.25 25.23
CA THR A 59 14.09 10.89 23.81
C THR A 59 12.84 11.49 23.16
N GLY A 60 13.04 12.37 22.17
CA GLY A 60 11.99 12.83 21.26
C GLY A 60 11.92 11.94 20.02
N ALA A 61 10.74 11.81 19.45
CA ALA A 61 10.52 11.12 18.18
C ALA A 61 9.92 12.11 17.17
N GLU A 62 10.50 12.15 15.97
CA GLU A 62 10.02 12.92 14.84
C GLU A 62 9.63 11.94 13.72
N MET A 63 8.45 12.15 13.15
CA MET A 63 7.95 11.34 12.04
C MET A 63 7.33 12.24 10.98
N GLY A 64 7.51 11.88 9.72
CA GLY A 64 6.98 12.69 8.63
C GLY A 64 7.11 12.06 7.26
N VAL A 65 6.64 12.81 6.25
CA VAL A 65 6.77 12.48 4.84
C VAL A 65 7.98 13.23 4.30
N ASP A 66 9.00 12.50 3.86
CA ASP A 66 10.22 13.09 3.31
C ASP A 66 10.12 13.25 1.79
N SER A 67 9.45 12.31 1.11
CA SER A 67 9.28 12.33 -0.34
C SER A 67 7.89 11.90 -0.79
N ILE A 68 7.17 12.81 -1.44
CA ILE A 68 5.89 12.50 -2.09
C ILE A 68 6.08 11.47 -3.21
N ALA A 69 7.25 11.46 -3.87
CA ALA A 69 7.54 10.54 -4.96
C ALA A 69 7.54 9.07 -4.50
N GLY A 70 8.06 8.78 -3.30
CA GLY A 70 8.04 7.42 -2.73
C GLY A 70 6.61 6.93 -2.48
N ILE A 71 5.75 7.79 -1.92
CA ILE A 71 4.34 7.49 -1.66
C ILE A 71 3.56 7.27 -2.97
N VAL A 72 3.76 8.14 -3.96
CA VAL A 72 3.13 8.02 -5.28
C VAL A 72 3.59 6.75 -5.99
N GLY A 73 4.86 6.35 -5.85
CA GLY A 73 5.38 5.08 -6.36
C GLY A 73 4.65 3.87 -5.78
N VAL A 74 4.51 3.81 -4.45
CA VAL A 74 3.77 2.73 -3.77
C VAL A 74 2.30 2.71 -4.18
N PHE A 75 1.67 3.88 -4.29
CA PHE A 75 0.31 4.00 -4.80
C PHE A 75 0.17 3.46 -6.23
N ALA A 76 1.06 3.84 -7.14
CA ALA A 76 1.06 3.36 -8.52
C ALA A 76 1.19 1.82 -8.58
N ILE A 77 2.06 1.23 -7.75
CA ILE A 77 2.21 -0.22 -7.65
C ILE A 77 0.90 -0.88 -7.21
N PHE A 78 0.22 -0.34 -6.19
CA PHE A 78 -1.06 -0.91 -5.73
C PHE A 78 -2.19 -0.77 -6.76
N VAL A 79 -2.23 0.34 -7.50
CA VAL A 79 -3.19 0.50 -8.61
C VAL A 79 -2.96 -0.57 -9.66
N VAL A 80 -1.71 -0.78 -10.10
CA VAL A 80 -1.37 -1.82 -11.08
C VAL A 80 -1.72 -3.20 -10.56
N LEU A 81 -1.40 -3.50 -9.30
CA LEU A 81 -1.71 -4.78 -8.68
C LEU A 81 -3.22 -5.04 -8.64
N MET A 82 -4.03 -4.07 -8.21
CA MET A 82 -5.48 -4.23 -8.19
C MET A 82 -6.07 -4.42 -9.59
N LEU A 83 -5.55 -3.72 -10.61
CA LEU A 83 -5.98 -3.91 -12.00
C LEU A 83 -5.67 -5.33 -12.49
N LEU A 84 -4.48 -5.86 -12.18
CA LEU A 84 -4.11 -7.23 -12.52
C LEU A 84 -5.01 -8.25 -11.83
N VAL A 85 -5.32 -8.05 -10.54
CA VAL A 85 -6.25 -8.91 -9.80
C VAL A 85 -7.63 -8.88 -10.44
N GLN A 86 -8.15 -7.71 -10.80
CA GLN A 86 -9.46 -7.60 -11.47
C GLN A 86 -9.47 -8.30 -12.83
N LEU A 87 -8.43 -8.12 -13.65
CA LEU A 87 -8.29 -8.81 -14.93
C LEU A 87 -8.30 -10.32 -14.75
N THR A 88 -7.51 -10.81 -13.79
CA THR A 88 -7.45 -12.25 -13.47
C THR A 88 -8.81 -12.77 -13.02
N PHE A 89 -9.53 -12.02 -12.18
CA PHE A 89 -10.87 -12.37 -11.73
C PHE A 89 -11.88 -12.45 -12.87
N LEU A 90 -11.78 -11.53 -13.84
CA LEU A 90 -12.64 -11.53 -15.03
C LEU A 90 -12.38 -12.76 -15.91
N VAL A 91 -11.11 -13.09 -16.15
CA VAL A 91 -10.71 -14.27 -16.93
C VAL A 91 -11.20 -15.55 -16.23
N LEU A 92 -10.97 -15.68 -14.92
CA LEU A 92 -11.45 -16.83 -14.12
C LEU A 92 -12.97 -16.97 -14.18
N LYS A 93 -13.70 -15.85 -14.12
CA LYS A 93 -15.17 -15.86 -14.19
C LYS A 93 -15.68 -16.30 -15.56
N GLN A 94 -15.03 -15.85 -16.63
CA GLN A 94 -15.35 -16.27 -17.99
C GLN A 94 -15.04 -17.76 -18.21
N TYR A 95 -13.88 -18.21 -17.74
CA TYR A 95 -13.48 -19.62 -17.80
C TYR A 95 -14.46 -20.52 -17.05
N ARG A 96 -14.85 -20.12 -15.83
CA ARG A 96 -15.88 -20.84 -15.05
C ARG A 96 -17.23 -20.88 -15.78
N ALA A 97 -17.65 -19.80 -16.42
CA ALA A 97 -18.90 -19.76 -17.19
C ALA A 97 -18.86 -20.72 -18.39
N GLY A 98 -17.71 -20.79 -19.08
CA GLY A 98 -17.49 -21.75 -20.17
C GLY A 98 -17.59 -23.20 -19.71
N LEU A 99 -16.92 -23.55 -18.60
CA LEU A 99 -16.99 -24.90 -18.03
C LEU A 99 -18.40 -25.30 -17.58
N ILE A 100 -19.20 -24.35 -17.07
CA ILE A 100 -20.59 -24.60 -16.68
C ILE A 100 -21.45 -24.84 -17.92
N ALA A 101 -21.27 -24.05 -18.98
CA ALA A 101 -22.00 -24.23 -20.24
C ALA A 101 -21.68 -25.57 -20.91
N GLU A 102 -20.42 -25.99 -20.88
CA GLU A 102 -19.96 -27.26 -21.45
C GLU A 102 -20.51 -28.48 -20.67
N ARG A 103 -20.59 -28.39 -19.33
CA ARG A 103 -21.27 -29.42 -18.51
C ARG A 103 -22.79 -29.42 -18.60
N ALA A 104 -23.41 -28.32 -19.05
CA ALA A 104 -24.86 -28.25 -19.20
C ALA A 104 -25.35 -28.84 -20.54
N HIS A 105 -24.44 -29.04 -21.50
CA HIS A 105 -24.73 -29.58 -22.84
C HIS A 105 -24.21 -31.00 -23.09
N GLY A 106 -23.56 -31.63 -22.11
CA GLY A 106 -23.12 -33.04 -22.15
C GLY A 106 -23.90 -33.89 -21.16
#